data_AF-A0A7W1ZGN3-F1
#
_entry.id   AF-A0A7W1ZGN3-F1
#
_cell.length_a   1.000
_cell.length_b   1.000
_cell.length_c   1.000
_cell.angle_alpha   90.00
_cell.angle_beta   90.00
_cell.angle_gamma   90.00
#
_symmetry.space_group_name_H-M   'P 1'
#
loop_
_entity.id
_entity.type
_entity.pdbx_description
1 polymer ?
#
loop_
_entity_poly.entity_id
_entity_poly.type
_entity_poly.pdbx_seq_one_letter_code
_entity_poly.pdbx_strand_id
1 'polypeptide(L)'
;MYCPSCGLEEKQSNQFCRACGSNLNVVRLAVARPDSITQSAAAARDEIGRAIAFKIREAKSSGELATVAEDVLPEIEKFLESPEEKRLRRVRKGTVAASIGLSATIAFAVVASIVDEDFLILAGLGVVTLFIGLSLVINGLLFTVPKKVLSDKSPDARSQRELDAAKSATNELVLPEPNDIFSSVTEQTTQHLKEKQPAPRG
;
A
#
# COMPACT_ATOMS: atom_id res chain seq x y z
N MET A 1 13.75 -1.25 8.25
CA MET A 1 12.27 -1.27 8.44
C MET A 1 11.81 0.12 8.82
N TYR A 2 10.61 0.55 8.41
CA TYR A 2 10.12 1.90 8.70
C TYR A 2 9.30 1.95 9.99
N CYS A 3 9.49 2.99 10.78
CA CYS A 3 8.65 3.28 11.94
C CYS A 3 7.26 3.76 11.48
N PRO A 4 6.15 3.17 11.96
CA PRO A 4 4.80 3.56 11.54
C PRO A 4 4.37 4.93 12.11
N SER A 5 4.99 5.38 13.20
CA SER A 5 4.62 6.66 13.85
C SER A 5 5.33 7.86 13.24
N CYS A 6 6.61 7.74 12.87
CA CYS A 6 7.40 8.88 12.38
C CYS A 6 8.03 8.66 11.00
N GLY A 7 7.87 7.48 10.38
CA GLY A 7 8.42 7.18 9.06
C GLY A 7 9.93 7.02 9.00
N LEU A 8 10.65 7.13 10.13
CA LEU A 8 12.11 6.99 10.14
C LEU A 8 12.50 5.55 9.75
N GLU A 9 13.48 5.42 8.87
CA GLU A 9 14.07 4.13 8.51
C GLU A 9 15.01 3.65 9.61
N GLU A 10 14.70 2.51 10.21
CA GLU A 10 15.54 1.86 11.21
C GLU A 10 16.27 0.67 10.56
N LYS A 11 17.59 0.78 10.45
CA LYS A 11 18.47 -0.27 9.88
C LYS A 11 18.95 -1.28 10.93
N GLN A 12 18.93 -0.90 12.20
CA GLN A 12 19.40 -1.76 13.31
C GLN A 12 18.23 -2.50 13.98
N SER A 13 18.52 -3.63 14.61
CA SER A 13 17.54 -4.49 15.30
C SER A 13 17.05 -3.92 16.65
N ASN A 14 16.87 -2.60 16.73
CA ASN A 14 16.38 -1.93 17.94
C ASN A 14 14.92 -2.32 18.22
N GLN A 15 14.56 -2.42 19.50
CA GLN A 15 13.18 -2.72 19.92
C GLN A 15 12.26 -1.50 19.82
N PHE A 16 12.83 -0.30 19.87
CA PHE A 16 12.12 0.98 19.82
C PHE A 16 12.71 1.89 18.74
N CYS A 17 11.88 2.76 18.16
CA CYS A 17 12.31 3.77 17.22
C CYS A 17 13.15 4.84 17.93
N ARG A 18 14.31 5.18 17.37
CA ARG A 18 15.20 6.21 17.92
C ARG A 18 14.63 7.63 17.90
N ALA A 19 13.73 7.93 16.96
CA ALA A 19 13.16 9.27 16.83
C ALA A 19 11.93 9.49 17.72
N CYS A 20 11.02 8.52 17.81
CA CYS A 20 9.75 8.71 18.50
C CYS A 20 9.48 7.71 19.64
N GLY A 21 10.40 6.78 19.92
CA GLY A 21 10.25 5.79 20.98
C GLY A 21 9.21 4.69 20.73
N SER A 22 8.55 4.67 19.56
CA SER A 22 7.53 3.66 19.25
C SER A 22 8.11 2.24 19.21
N ASN A 23 7.36 1.26 19.72
CA ASN A 23 7.81 -0.12 19.77
C ASN A 23 7.77 -0.78 18.37
N LEU A 24 8.94 -1.16 17.88
CA LEU A 24 9.14 -1.77 16.56
C LEU A 24 8.98 -3.29 16.58
N ASN A 25 8.85 -3.93 17.75
CA ASN A 25 8.65 -5.38 17.83
C ASN A 25 7.33 -5.81 17.19
N VAL A 26 6.28 -4.98 17.25
CA VAL A 26 4.99 -5.28 16.60
C VAL A 26 5.15 -5.30 15.08
N VAL A 27 5.86 -4.32 14.52
CA VAL A 27 6.17 -4.26 13.08
C VAL A 27 7.04 -5.46 12.69
N ARG A 28 8.03 -5.81 13.51
CA ARG A 28 8.90 -6.97 13.27
C ARG A 28 8.12 -8.28 13.31
N LEU A 29 7.18 -8.43 14.24
CA LEU A 29 6.32 -9.61 14.34
C LEU A 29 5.38 -9.71 13.13
N ALA A 30 4.77 -8.60 12.72
CA ALA A 30 3.93 -8.53 11.53
C ALA A 30 4.70 -8.82 10.22
N VAL A 31 5.94 -8.36 10.12
CA VAL A 31 6.83 -8.69 8.98
C VAL A 31 7.29 -10.15 9.02
N ALA A 32 7.56 -10.70 10.22
CA ALA A 32 7.99 -12.08 10.39
C ALA A 32 6.84 -13.09 10.21
N ARG A 33 5.59 -12.69 10.45
CA ARG A 33 4.38 -13.51 10.32
C ARG A 33 3.33 -12.74 9.51
N PRO A 34 3.44 -12.69 8.17
CA PRO A 34 2.38 -12.15 7.35
C PRO A 34 1.10 -12.96 7.54
N ASP A 35 -0.07 -12.30 7.55
CA ASP A 35 -1.37 -12.95 7.72
C ASP A 35 -1.57 -14.09 6.71
N SER A 36 -2.38 -15.11 7.03
CA SER A 36 -2.63 -16.28 6.18
C SER A 36 -3.14 -15.94 4.77
N ILE A 37 -3.87 -14.83 4.62
CA ILE A 37 -4.33 -14.32 3.31
C ILE A 37 -3.16 -13.72 2.52
N THR A 38 -2.27 -13.00 3.19
CA THR A 38 -1.07 -12.43 2.57
C THR A 38 -0.04 -13.51 2.28
N GLN A 39 0.09 -14.52 3.15
CA GLN A 39 0.91 -15.72 2.94
C GLN A 39 0.41 -16.55 1.77
N SER A 40 -0.89 -16.79 1.64
CA SER A 40 -1.43 -17.56 0.51
C SER A 40 -1.28 -16.81 -0.81
N ALA A 41 -1.50 -15.50 -0.84
CA ALA A 41 -1.26 -14.69 -2.04
C ALA A 41 0.24 -14.62 -2.40
N ALA A 42 1.13 -14.50 -1.42
CA ALA A 42 2.57 -14.49 -1.63
C ALA A 42 3.08 -15.88 -2.07
N ALA A 43 2.63 -16.95 -1.42
CA ALA A 43 2.97 -18.33 -1.77
C ALA A 43 2.47 -18.71 -3.17
N ALA A 44 1.25 -18.30 -3.54
CA ALA A 44 0.73 -18.50 -4.89
C ALA A 44 1.57 -17.74 -5.93
N ARG A 45 1.99 -16.50 -5.64
CA ARG A 45 2.90 -15.76 -6.52
C ARG A 45 4.27 -16.43 -6.66
N ASP A 46 4.82 -16.96 -5.57
CA ASP A 46 6.09 -17.70 -5.58
C ASP A 46 5.99 -19.03 -6.34
N GLU A 47 4.88 -19.74 -6.23
CA GLU A 47 4.63 -21.00 -6.93
C GLU A 47 4.44 -20.76 -8.43
N ILE A 48 3.65 -19.75 -8.80
CA ILE A 48 3.49 -19.30 -10.20
C ILE A 48 4.85 -18.85 -10.76
N GLY A 49 5.60 -18.05 -10.01
CA GLY A 49 6.93 -17.58 -10.40
C GLY A 49 7.92 -18.72 -10.64
N ARG A 50 7.91 -19.76 -9.79
CA ARG A 50 8.72 -20.97 -9.99
C ARG A 50 8.31 -21.75 -11.23
N ALA A 51 7.01 -21.95 -11.43
CA ALA A 51 6.50 -22.66 -12.62
C ALA A 51 6.90 -21.94 -13.91
N ILE A 52 6.84 -20.60 -13.93
CA ILE A 52 7.26 -19.78 -15.07
C ILE A 52 8.77 -19.85 -15.26
N ALA A 53 9.57 -19.70 -14.20
CA ALA A 53 11.02 -19.79 -14.27
C ALA A 53 11.47 -21.17 -14.79
N PHE A 54 10.77 -22.24 -14.41
CA PHE A 54 11.00 -23.58 -14.95
C PHE A 54 10.70 -23.63 -16.45
N LYS A 55 9.56 -23.08 -16.88
CA LYS A 55 9.14 -23.05 -18.29
C LYS A 55 10.07 -22.22 -19.17
N ILE A 56 10.60 -21.10 -18.68
CA ILE A 56 11.63 -20.28 -19.35
C ILE A 56 12.93 -21.08 -19.52
N ARG A 57 13.30 -21.90 -18.53
CA ARG A 57 14.52 -22.71 -18.57
C ARG A 57 14.42 -23.89 -19.53
N GLU A 58 13.20 -24.39 -19.76
CA GLU A 58 12.90 -25.52 -20.64
C GLU A 58 12.73 -25.12 -22.11
N ALA A 59 12.32 -23.87 -22.37
CA ALA A 59 12.24 -23.32 -23.73
C ALA A 59 13.65 -23.23 -24.37
N LYS A 60 13.93 -24.16 -25.29
CA LYS A 60 15.23 -24.28 -25.98
C LYS A 60 15.35 -23.38 -27.21
N SER A 61 14.24 -22.83 -27.71
CA SER A 61 14.22 -21.98 -28.89
C SER A 61 13.83 -20.54 -28.55
N SER A 62 14.46 -19.58 -29.24
CA SER A 62 14.14 -18.15 -29.10
C SER A 62 12.70 -17.82 -29.54
N GLY A 63 12.11 -18.64 -30.42
CA GLY A 63 10.72 -18.49 -30.87
C GLY A 63 9.70 -18.82 -29.78
N GLU A 64 9.89 -19.93 -29.05
CA GLU A 64 8.99 -20.31 -27.95
C GLU A 64 9.08 -19.32 -26.78
N LEU A 65 10.27 -18.76 -26.53
CA LEU A 65 10.45 -17.70 -25.53
C LEU A 65 9.68 -16.43 -25.89
N ALA A 66 9.64 -16.07 -27.18
CA ALA A 66 8.89 -14.92 -27.66
C ALA A 66 7.38 -15.13 -27.49
N THR A 67 6.86 -16.31 -27.82
CA THR A 67 5.44 -16.64 -27.61
C THR A 67 5.05 -16.58 -26.13
N VAL A 68 5.87 -17.16 -25.25
CA VAL A 68 5.63 -17.09 -23.80
C VAL A 68 5.71 -15.65 -23.29
N ALA A 69 6.64 -14.85 -23.81
CA ALA A 69 6.75 -13.45 -23.43
C ALA A 69 5.53 -12.63 -23.88
N GLU A 70 5.05 -12.82 -25.12
CA GLU A 70 3.92 -12.07 -25.64
C GLU A 70 2.58 -12.48 -24.98
N ASP A 71 2.38 -13.77 -24.71
CA ASP A 71 1.12 -14.26 -24.17
C ASP A 71 1.03 -14.18 -22.64
N VAL A 72 2.14 -14.47 -21.93
CA VAL A 72 2.10 -14.68 -20.47
C VAL A 72 2.50 -13.43 -19.69
N LEU A 73 3.43 -12.59 -20.18
CA LEU A 73 3.75 -11.33 -19.49
C LEU A 73 2.51 -10.46 -19.24
N PRO A 74 1.61 -10.22 -20.22
CA PRO A 74 0.47 -9.33 -19.98
C PRO A 74 -0.50 -9.89 -18.94
N GLU A 75 -0.65 -11.21 -18.84
CA GLU A 75 -1.45 -11.81 -17.76
C GLU A 75 -0.78 -11.64 -16.40
N ILE A 76 0.52 -11.89 -16.30
CA ILE A 76 1.29 -11.70 -15.06
C ILE A 76 1.24 -10.25 -14.62
N GLU A 77 1.42 -9.30 -15.54
CA GLU A 77 1.35 -7.88 -15.25
C GLU A 77 -0.03 -7.50 -14.72
N LYS A 78 -1.10 -8.09 -15.26
CA LYS A 78 -2.48 -7.91 -14.79
C LYS A 78 -2.76 -8.56 -13.43
N PHE A 79 -2.02 -9.61 -13.05
CA PHE A 79 -2.09 -10.26 -11.73
C PHE A 79 -1.25 -9.56 -10.65
N LEU A 80 -0.13 -8.95 -11.06
CA LEU A 80 0.74 -8.19 -10.18
C LEU A 80 0.26 -6.75 -9.99
N GLU A 81 -0.56 -6.23 -10.91
CA GLU A 81 -1.20 -4.92 -10.78
C GLU A 81 -1.98 -4.84 -9.46
N SER A 82 -1.61 -3.87 -8.63
CA SER A 82 -2.25 -3.69 -7.33
C SER A 82 -3.75 -3.37 -7.53
N PRO A 83 -4.64 -3.81 -6.62
CA PRO A 83 -6.06 -3.48 -6.72
C PRO A 83 -6.30 -1.96 -6.74
N GLU A 84 -5.40 -1.18 -6.14
CA GLU A 84 -5.40 0.28 -6.17
C GLU A 84 -5.09 0.85 -7.56
N GLU A 85 -4.07 0.32 -8.26
CA GLU A 85 -3.76 0.74 -9.63
C GLU A 85 -4.91 0.41 -10.60
N LYS A 86 -5.53 -0.76 -10.46
CA LYS A 86 -6.69 -1.15 -11.27
C LYS A 86 -7.88 -0.22 -11.06
N ARG A 87 -8.04 0.31 -9.84
CA ARG A 87 -9.05 1.33 -9.51
C ARG A 87 -8.68 2.67 -10.15
N LEU A 88 -7.43 3.10 -10.01
CA LEU A 88 -6.93 4.34 -10.59
C LEU A 88 -7.09 4.36 -12.12
N ARG A 89 -6.81 3.25 -12.81
CA ARG A 89 -7.00 3.13 -14.26
C ARG A 89 -8.47 3.23 -14.66
N ARG A 90 -9.40 2.59 -13.93
CA ARG A 90 -10.85 2.70 -14.21
C ARG A 90 -11.37 4.11 -13.97
N VAL A 91 -10.93 4.75 -12.88
CA VAL A 91 -11.27 6.15 -12.61
C VAL A 91 -10.74 7.05 -13.72
N ARG A 92 -9.47 6.92 -14.13
CA ARG A 92 -8.89 7.69 -15.24
C ARG A 92 -9.69 7.52 -16.54
N LYS A 93 -10.04 6.29 -16.91
CA LYS A 93 -10.86 6.01 -18.10
C LYS A 93 -12.24 6.68 -18.00
N GLY A 94 -12.89 6.59 -16.84
CA GLY A 94 -14.17 7.23 -16.57
C GLY A 94 -14.08 8.76 -16.65
N THR A 95 -13.03 9.36 -16.07
CA THR A 95 -12.79 10.81 -16.09
C THR A 95 -12.60 11.32 -17.52
N VAL A 96 -11.82 10.62 -18.35
CA VAL A 96 -11.61 10.99 -19.76
C VAL A 96 -12.91 10.89 -20.55
N ALA A 97 -13.70 9.83 -20.36
CA ALA A 97 -15.00 9.70 -21.02
C ALA A 97 -15.98 10.80 -20.59
N ALA A 98 -16.02 11.14 -19.29
CA ALA A 98 -16.86 12.21 -18.76
C ALA A 98 -16.44 13.57 -19.32
N SER A 99 -15.14 13.86 -19.42
CA SER A 99 -14.65 15.13 -19.95
C SER A 99 -15.00 15.31 -21.43
N ILE A 100 -14.94 14.23 -22.23
CA ILE A 100 -15.36 14.24 -23.64
C ILE A 100 -16.87 14.51 -23.75
N GLY A 101 -17.69 13.86 -22.91
CA GLY A 101 -19.13 14.11 -22.92
C GLY A 101 -19.48 15.54 -22.51
N LEU A 102 -18.81 16.08 -21.50
CA LEU A 102 -19.00 17.47 -21.06
C LEU A 102 -18.62 18.47 -22.16
N SER A 103 -17.46 18.30 -22.78
CA SER A 103 -17.00 19.20 -23.83
C SER A 103 -17.90 19.15 -25.07
N ALA A 104 -18.34 17.96 -25.48
CA ALA A 104 -19.31 17.80 -26.57
C ALA A 104 -20.65 18.48 -26.24
N THR A 105 -21.15 18.31 -25.01
CA THR A 105 -22.40 18.95 -24.55
C THR A 105 -22.31 20.47 -24.66
N ILE A 106 -21.23 21.06 -24.13
CA ILE A 106 -21.04 22.52 -24.13
C ILE A 106 -20.89 23.03 -25.57
N ALA A 107 -20.08 22.37 -26.40
CA ALA A 107 -19.86 22.79 -27.77
C ALA A 107 -21.17 22.79 -28.58
N PHE A 108 -21.95 21.71 -28.52
CA PHE A 108 -23.21 21.62 -29.25
C PHE A 108 -24.31 22.51 -28.66
N ALA A 109 -24.33 22.74 -27.34
CA ALA A 109 -25.26 23.70 -26.75
C ALA A 109 -25.00 25.14 -27.23
N VAL A 110 -23.72 25.54 -27.36
CA VAL A 110 -23.36 26.86 -27.92
C VAL A 110 -23.75 26.95 -29.39
N VAL A 111 -23.47 25.93 -30.20
CA VAL A 111 -23.88 25.92 -31.62
C VAL A 111 -25.40 25.98 -31.77
N ALA A 112 -26.13 25.22 -30.95
CA ALA A 112 -27.60 25.24 -30.94
C ALA A 112 -28.17 26.62 -30.60
N SER A 113 -27.48 27.41 -29.77
CA SER A 113 -27.92 28.76 -29.43
C SER A 113 -27.74 29.80 -30.54
N ILE A 114 -26.91 29.51 -31.56
CA ILE A 114 -26.55 30.45 -32.63
C ILE A 114 -27.18 30.06 -33.96
N VAL A 115 -27.23 28.76 -34.27
CA VAL A 115 -27.58 28.25 -35.61
C VAL A 115 -29.03 27.78 -35.67
N ASP A 116 -29.32 26.63 -35.05
CA ASP A 116 -30.64 25.98 -35.10
C ASP A 116 -30.85 25.07 -33.88
N GLU A 117 -32.12 24.88 -33.50
CA GLU A 117 -32.51 24.02 -32.37
C GLU A 117 -32.25 22.53 -32.61
N ASP A 118 -32.09 22.09 -33.87
CA ASP A 118 -31.84 20.68 -34.21
C ASP A 118 -30.54 20.13 -33.57
N PHE A 119 -29.59 21.00 -33.25
CA PHE A 119 -28.36 20.64 -32.56
C PHE A 119 -28.58 20.29 -31.07
N LEU A 120 -29.76 20.55 -30.49
CA LEU A 120 -30.10 20.12 -29.12
C LEU A 120 -30.08 18.61 -28.97
N ILE A 121 -30.49 17.85 -30.00
CA ILE A 121 -30.43 16.38 -29.97
C ILE A 121 -28.97 15.92 -29.86
N LEU A 122 -28.07 16.60 -30.56
CA LEU A 122 -26.63 16.30 -30.56
C LEU A 122 -25.98 16.67 -29.21
N ALA A 123 -26.40 17.78 -28.59
CA ALA A 123 -26.03 18.11 -27.23
C ALA A 123 -26.52 17.04 -26.22
N GLY A 124 -27.72 16.48 -26.44
CA GLY A 124 -28.26 15.37 -25.67
C GLY A 124 -27.37 14.12 -25.68
N LEU A 125 -26.75 13.77 -26.81
CA LEU A 125 -25.78 12.67 -26.88
C LEU A 125 -24.52 12.96 -26.05
N GLY A 126 -24.07 14.22 -26.01
CA GLY A 126 -23.01 14.67 -25.10
C GLY A 126 -23.36 14.42 -23.63
N VAL A 127 -24.60 14.72 -23.23
CA VAL A 127 -25.08 14.48 -21.86
C VAL A 127 -25.09 12.98 -21.53
N VAL A 128 -25.54 12.13 -22.45
CA VAL A 128 -25.54 10.68 -22.25
C VAL A 128 -24.11 10.15 -22.06
N THR A 129 -23.17 10.57 -22.90
CA THR A 129 -21.76 10.16 -22.78
C THR A 129 -21.10 10.66 -21.48
N LEU A 130 -21.46 11.88 -21.04
CA LEU A 130 -21.06 12.42 -19.73
C LEU A 130 -21.52 11.50 -18.59
N PHE A 131 -22.79 11.10 -18.58
CA PHE A 131 -23.32 10.22 -17.54
C PHE A 131 -22.72 8.82 -17.58
N ILE A 132 -22.41 8.27 -18.76
CA ILE A 132 -21.66 7.03 -18.89
C ILE A 132 -20.28 7.18 -18.24
N GLY A 133 -19.53 8.22 -18.55
CA GLY A 133 -18.24 8.50 -17.93
C GLY A 133 -18.33 8.64 -16.40
N LEU A 134 -19.33 9.39 -15.91
CA LEU A 134 -19.57 9.59 -14.48
C LEU A 134 -19.92 8.27 -13.78
N SER A 135 -20.73 7.42 -14.41
CA SER A 135 -21.10 6.11 -13.86
C SER A 135 -19.88 5.21 -13.67
N LEU A 136 -18.90 5.26 -14.58
CA LEU A 136 -17.63 4.53 -14.46
C LEU A 136 -16.78 5.07 -13.31
N VAL A 137 -16.75 6.40 -13.13
CA VAL A 137 -16.04 7.03 -12.00
C VAL A 137 -16.68 6.63 -10.68
N ILE A 138 -18.00 6.74 -10.55
CA ILE A 138 -18.74 6.34 -9.34
C ILE A 138 -18.54 4.86 -9.06
N ASN A 139 -18.57 4.01 -10.08
CA ASN A 139 -18.31 2.58 -9.94
C ASN A 139 -16.88 2.32 -9.42
N GLY A 140 -15.89 2.99 -10.01
CA GLY A 140 -14.51 2.96 -9.53
C GLY A 140 -14.34 3.47 -8.10
N LEU A 141 -15.09 4.49 -7.68
CA LEU A 141 -14.92 5.07 -6.35
C LEU A 141 -15.65 4.28 -5.26
N LEU A 142 -16.91 3.89 -5.49
CA LEU A 142 -17.78 3.31 -4.47
C LEU A 142 -17.72 1.78 -4.40
N PHE A 143 -17.66 1.10 -5.55
CA PHE A 143 -17.83 -0.36 -5.61
C PHE A 143 -16.51 -1.13 -5.70
N THR A 144 -15.38 -0.45 -5.94
CA THR A 144 -14.06 -1.12 -6.00
C THR A 144 -13.23 -1.02 -4.74
N VAL A 145 -13.72 -0.36 -3.68
CA VAL A 145 -13.10 -0.49 -2.36
C VAL A 145 -13.30 -1.92 -1.90
N PRO A 146 -12.24 -2.73 -1.71
CA PRO A 146 -12.38 -4.02 -1.06
C PRO A 146 -12.77 -3.73 0.40
N LYS A 147 -14.07 -3.74 0.69
CA LYS A 147 -14.56 -3.95 2.06
C LYS A 147 -14.28 -5.41 2.42
N LYS A 148 -13.02 -5.72 2.64
CA LYS A 148 -12.60 -6.93 3.33
C LYS A 148 -11.69 -6.54 4.47
N VAL A 149 -12.27 -5.81 5.42
CA VAL A 149 -12.16 -6.29 6.81
C VAL A 149 -13.03 -7.54 6.86
N LEU A 150 -12.55 -8.65 6.28
CA LEU A 150 -13.03 -9.95 6.74
C LEU A 150 -12.74 -9.88 8.23
N SER A 151 -13.78 -9.95 9.07
CA SER A 151 -13.57 -10.14 10.49
C SER A 151 -12.86 -11.47 10.61
N ASP A 152 -11.53 -11.43 10.57
CA ASP A 152 -10.73 -12.60 10.79
C ASP A 152 -11.09 -13.07 12.21
N LYS A 153 -11.79 -14.20 12.25
CA LYS A 153 -12.19 -14.87 13.49
C LYS A 153 -11.14 -15.89 13.90
N SER A 154 -10.00 -15.92 13.20
CA SER A 154 -8.87 -16.71 13.63
C SER A 154 -8.52 -16.35 15.08
N PRO A 155 -8.12 -17.34 15.89
CA PRO A 155 -7.67 -17.09 17.26
C PRO A 155 -6.51 -16.09 17.28
N ASP A 156 -5.66 -16.09 16.24
CA ASP A 156 -4.56 -15.15 16.08
C ASP A 156 -5.08 -13.71 15.90
N ALA A 157 -6.04 -13.47 15.01
CA ALA A 157 -6.66 -12.15 14.85
C ALA A 157 -7.43 -11.69 16.09
N ARG A 158 -8.00 -12.61 16.89
CA ARG A 158 -8.58 -12.28 18.20
C ARG A 158 -7.51 -11.83 19.20
N SER A 159 -6.40 -12.56 19.31
CA SER A 159 -5.30 -12.18 20.20
C SER A 159 -4.71 -10.82 19.84
N GLN A 160 -4.60 -10.52 18.55
CA GLN A 160 -4.15 -9.23 18.06
C GLN A 160 -5.14 -8.11 18.44
N ARG A 161 -6.46 -8.33 18.24
CA ARG A 161 -7.50 -7.37 18.65
C ARG A 161 -7.55 -7.17 20.16
N GLU A 162 -7.33 -8.22 20.95
CA GLU A 162 -7.25 -8.14 22.42
C GLU A 162 -6.02 -7.33 22.86
N LEU A 163 -4.87 -7.50 22.19
CA LEU A 163 -3.67 -6.69 22.43
C LEU A 163 -3.87 -5.22 22.05
N ASP A 164 -4.53 -4.96 20.92
CA ASP A 164 -4.82 -3.59 20.46
C ASP A 164 -5.92 -2.91 21.32
N ALA A 165 -6.91 -3.68 21.79
CA ALA A 165 -7.92 -3.21 22.74
C ALA A 165 -7.33 -2.94 24.12
N ALA A 166 -6.43 -3.81 24.61
CA ALA A 166 -5.70 -3.60 25.86
C ALA A 166 -4.82 -2.34 25.78
N LYS A 167 -4.17 -2.09 24.63
CA LYS A 167 -3.43 -0.85 24.38
C LYS A 167 -4.31 0.40 24.34
N SER A 168 -5.52 0.27 23.79
CA SER A 168 -6.45 1.40 23.71
C SER A 168 -7.01 1.79 25.08
N ALA A 169 -7.16 0.83 26.00
CA ALA A 169 -7.52 1.11 27.39
C ALA A 169 -6.38 1.80 28.20
N THR A 170 -5.13 1.65 27.78
CA THR A 170 -3.97 2.30 28.43
C THR A 170 -3.58 3.66 27.83
N ASN A 171 -4.32 4.17 26.84
CA ASN A 171 -4.05 5.48 26.23
C ASN A 171 -4.74 6.65 26.96
N GLU A 172 -5.46 6.42 28.07
CA GLU A 172 -5.54 7.46 29.09
C GLU A 172 -4.18 7.57 29.76
N LEU A 173 -3.32 8.40 29.16
CA LEU A 173 -2.15 8.97 29.78
C LEU A 173 -2.61 9.76 31.01
N VAL A 174 -2.81 9.06 32.12
CA VAL A 174 -2.70 9.66 33.44
C VAL A 174 -1.24 10.10 33.55
N LEU A 175 -1.00 11.36 33.19
CA LEU A 175 0.23 12.06 33.49
C LEU A 175 0.47 11.86 35.00
N PRO A 176 1.60 11.24 35.43
CA PRO A 176 1.93 11.26 36.84
C PRO A 176 2.01 12.72 37.29
N GLU A 177 1.30 13.06 38.37
CA GLU A 177 1.41 14.38 38.97
C GLU A 177 2.90 14.71 39.16
N PRO A 178 3.35 15.91 38.75
CA PRO A 178 4.75 16.29 38.84
C PRO A 178 5.16 16.32 40.30
N ASN A 179 5.81 15.26 40.78
CA ASN A 179 6.60 15.32 41.99
C ASN A 179 7.90 16.08 41.64
N ASP A 180 7.99 17.33 42.11
CA ASP A 180 9.05 18.32 41.88
C ASP A 180 10.45 17.95 42.41
N ILE A 181 10.80 16.67 42.49
CA ILE A 181 12.09 16.24 43.05
C ILE A 181 12.73 15.15 42.20
N PHE A 182 13.18 15.51 40.99
CA PHE A 182 14.23 14.75 40.31
C PHE A 182 15.40 15.66 39.98
N SER A 183 16.38 15.66 40.88
CA SER A 183 17.71 16.18 40.64
C SER A 183 18.36 15.40 39.50
N SER A 184 18.72 16.12 38.45
CA SER A 184 19.60 15.70 37.34
C SER A 184 20.76 14.83 37.84
N VAL A 185 20.70 13.52 37.57
CA VAL A 185 21.86 12.62 37.66
C VAL A 185 22.57 12.68 36.31
N THR A 186 23.34 13.74 36.11
CA THR A 186 24.34 13.84 35.04
C THR A 186 25.71 13.49 35.64
N GLU A 187 26.39 12.55 34.98
CA GLU A 187 27.86 12.36 34.99
C GLU A 187 28.51 11.79 36.26
N GLN A 188 28.81 10.48 36.30
CA GLN A 188 30.05 9.88 36.89
C GLN A 188 30.18 8.37 36.58
N THR A 189 30.26 7.94 35.30
CA THR A 189 30.77 6.60 34.97
C THR A 189 31.53 6.61 33.65
N THR A 190 32.74 7.15 33.69
CA THR A 190 33.82 6.81 32.77
C THR A 190 34.90 6.11 33.59
N GLN A 191 34.74 4.79 33.79
CA GLN A 191 35.80 3.97 34.34
C GLN A 191 36.99 3.95 33.37
N HIS A 192 38.12 4.49 33.83
CA HIS A 192 39.42 4.44 33.17
C HIS A 192 39.83 2.99 32.84
N LEU A 193 39.90 2.65 31.56
CA LEU A 193 40.59 1.45 31.08
C LEU A 193 42.10 1.68 31.20
N LYS A 194 42.80 0.85 32.00
CA LYS A 194 44.27 0.85 32.09
C LYS A 194 44.85 0.38 30.76
N GLU A 195 45.67 1.23 30.17
CA GLU A 195 46.42 1.00 28.94
C GLU A 195 47.41 -0.16 29.11
N LYS A 196 47.33 -1.17 28.23
CA LYS A 196 48.14 -2.39 28.27
C LYS A 196 49.44 -2.16 27.49
N GLN A 197 50.59 -2.16 28.18
CA GLN A 197 51.91 -2.04 27.57
C GLN A 197 52.21 -3.19 26.59
N PRO A 198 52.75 -2.92 25.39
CA PRO A 198 53.13 -3.95 24.44
C PRO A 198 54.43 -4.66 24.87
N ALA A 199 54.43 -5.99 24.77
CA ALA A 199 55.57 -6.83 25.09
C ALA A 199 56.73 -6.66 24.08
N PRO A 200 57.99 -6.68 24.54
CA PRO A 200 59.15 -6.65 23.64
C PRO A 200 59.27 -7.95 22.85
N ARG A 201 59.54 -7.83 21.55
CA ARG A 201 59.87 -8.95 20.66
C ARG A 201 61.33 -9.38 20.95
N GLY A 202 61.49 -10.61 21.43
CA GLY A 202 62.75 -11.35 21.36
C GLY A 202 62.82 -12.19 20.10
#